data_AF-A0A6A4R942-F1
#
_entry.id   AF-A0A6A4R942-F1
#
_cell.length_a   1.000
_cell.length_b   1.000
_cell.length_c   1.000
_cell.angle_alpha   90.00
_cell.angle_beta   90.00
_cell.angle_gamma   90.00
#
_symmetry.space_group_name_H-M   'P 1'
#
loop_
_entity.id
_entity.type
_entity.pdbx_description
1 polymer ?
#
loop_
_entity_poly.entity_id
_entity_poly.type
_entity_poly.pdbx_seq_one_letter_code
_entity_poly.pdbx_strand_id
1 'polypeptide(L)' 'KGYIKQARQEAENARVAIRNVRRDANNDLKALLKDKDISEDEERQGEDEIQKITDRFVAEIDKTLTAKEEDLMQV' A
#
# COMPACT_ATOMS: atom_id res chain seq x y z
N LYS A 1 -9.78 -4.62 -25.31
CA LYS A 1 -9.85 -3.21 -24.80
C LYS A 1 -10.51 -3.10 -23.41
N GLY A 2 -11.65 -3.74 -23.13
CA GLY A 2 -12.31 -3.68 -21.81
C GLY A 2 -11.49 -4.27 -20.65
N TYR A 3 -10.84 -5.41 -20.88
CA TYR A 3 -10.06 -6.09 -19.83
C TYR A 3 -8.84 -5.29 -19.33
N ILE A 4 -8.17 -4.53 -20.20
CA ILE A 4 -7.06 -3.63 -19.79
C ILE A 4 -7.60 -2.53 -18.88
N LYS A 5 -8.75 -1.92 -19.23
CA LYS A 5 -9.39 -0.91 -18.39
C LYS A 5 -9.78 -1.49 -17.02
N GLN A 6 -10.29 -2.72 -16.98
CA GLN A 6 -10.63 -3.39 -15.73
C GLN A 6 -9.39 -3.66 -14.88
N ALA A 7 -8.31 -4.19 -15.46
CA ALA A 7 -7.06 -4.44 -14.75
C ALA A 7 -6.49 -3.17 -14.09
N ARG A 8 -6.51 -2.04 -14.81
CA ARG A 8 -6.11 -0.73 -14.25
C ARG A 8 -6.98 -0.28 -13.08
N GLN A 9 -8.29 -0.50 -13.17
CA GLN A 9 -9.22 -0.14 -12.10
C GLN A 9 -8.94 -0.97 -10.84
N GLU A 10 -8.72 -2.27 -10.98
CA GLU A 10 -8.37 -3.13 -9.84
C GLU A 10 -7.04 -2.73 -9.20
N ALA A 11 -6.04 -2.40 -10.01
CA ALA A 11 -4.75 -1.89 -9.50
C ALA A 11 -4.92 -0.57 -8.72
N GLU A 12 -5.78 0.34 -9.17
CA GLU A 12 -6.04 1.57 -8.41
C GLU A 12 -6.81 1.30 -7.12
N ASN A 13 -7.81 0.43 -7.15
CA ASN A 13 -8.53 0.02 -5.94
C ASN A 13 -7.57 -0.58 -4.91
N ALA A 14 -6.64 -1.44 -5.36
CA ALA A 14 -5.61 -2.02 -4.50
C ALA A 14 -4.67 -0.97 -3.90
N ARG A 15 -4.20 0.01 -4.69
CA ARG A 15 -3.39 1.12 -4.18
C ARG A 15 -4.14 1.97 -3.15
N VAL A 16 -5.42 2.25 -3.38
CA VAL A 16 -6.27 2.96 -2.41
C VAL A 16 -6.43 2.16 -1.13
N ALA A 17 -6.67 0.85 -1.21
CA ALA A 17 -6.77 -0.02 -0.04
C ALA A 17 -5.49 -0.01 0.81
N ILE A 18 -4.30 -0.11 0.18
CA ILE A 18 -3.02 -0.02 0.88
C ILE A 18 -2.87 1.34 1.59
N ARG A 19 -3.21 2.45 0.91
CA ARG A 19 -3.12 3.79 1.52
C ARG A 19 -4.04 3.95 2.72
N ASN A 20 -5.22 3.34 2.70
CA ASN A 20 -6.15 3.34 3.84
C ASN A 20 -5.57 2.56 5.02
N VAL A 21 -5.06 1.35 4.78
CA VAL A 21 -4.43 0.53 5.84
C VAL A 21 -3.21 1.26 6.44
N ARG A 22 -2.37 1.90 5.63
CA ARG A 22 -1.27 2.73 6.13
C ARG A 22 -1.78 3.84 7.04
N ARG A 23 -2.83 4.55 6.62
CA ARG A 23 -3.41 5.64 7.43
C ARG A 23 -3.89 5.11 8.78
N ASP A 24 -4.58 3.98 8.79
CA ASP A 24 -5.11 3.37 10.01
C ASP A 24 -3.96 2.93 10.93
N ALA A 25 -2.95 2.23 10.41
CA ALA A 25 -1.76 1.83 11.17
C ALA A 25 -1.00 3.03 11.77
N ASN A 26 -0.84 4.13 11.03
CA ASN A 26 -0.21 5.34 11.57
C ASN A 26 -1.08 6.03 12.64
N ASN A 27 -2.40 5.93 12.56
CA ASN A 27 -3.28 6.44 13.62
C ASN A 27 -3.16 5.59 14.89
N ASP A 28 -3.00 4.27 14.75
CA ASP A 28 -2.77 3.37 15.89
C ASP A 28 -1.45 3.69 16.59
N LEU A 29 -0.36 3.93 15.84
CA LEU A 29 0.92 4.37 16.42
C LEU A 29 0.78 5.67 17.22
N LYS A 30 0.06 6.65 16.68
CA LYS A 30 -0.21 7.92 17.38
C LYS A 30 -1.04 7.73 18.65
N ALA A 31 -1.99 6.80 18.64
CA ALA A 31 -2.78 6.47 19.82
C ALA A 31 -1.89 5.83 20.90
N LEU A 32 -1.06 4.85 20.53
CA LEU A 32 -0.11 4.21 21.44
C LEU A 32 0.89 5.21 22.05
N LEU A 33 1.40 6.16 21.25
CA LEU A 33 2.29 7.21 21.76
C LEU A 33 1.57 8.10 22.77
N LYS A 34 0.33 8.51 22.47
CA LYS A 34 -0.48 9.34 23.37
C LYS A 34 -0.77 8.64 24.69
N ASP A 35 -1.03 7.34 24.65
CA ASP A 35 -1.29 6.50 25.82
C ASP A 35 0.00 6.13 26.58
N LYS A 36 1.17 6.54 26.03
CA LYS A 36 2.53 6.29 26.55
C LYS A 36 2.92 4.81 26.59
N ASP A 37 2.30 4.01 25.73
CA ASP A 37 2.64 2.60 25.55
C ASP A 37 3.90 2.41 24.69
N ILE A 38 4.25 3.42 23.88
CA ILE A 38 5.49 3.49 23.09
C ILE A 38 6.17 4.85 23.25
N SER A 39 7.46 4.91 22.94
CA SER A 39 8.26 6.14 22.84
C SER A 39 8.18 6.81 21.45
N GLU A 40 8.64 8.06 21.36
CA GLU A 40 8.74 8.78 20.07
C GLU A 40 9.69 8.09 19.07
N ASP A 41 10.77 7.48 19.57
CA ASP A 41 11.70 6.71 18.73
C ASP A 41 11.04 5.45 18.17
N GLU A 42 10.24 4.75 18.97
CA GLU A 42 9.46 3.57 18.55
C GLU A 42 8.35 3.94 17.56
N GLU A 43 7.66 5.08 17.77
CA GLU A 43 6.67 5.60 16.80
C GLU A 43 7.34 5.82 15.44
N ARG A 44 8.49 6.53 15.42
CA ARG A 44 9.23 6.82 14.19
C ARG A 44 9.70 5.56 13.47
N GLN A 45 10.23 4.60 14.22
CA GLN A 45 10.63 3.31 13.66
C GLN A 45 9.42 2.55 13.09
N GLY A 46 8.28 2.59 13.78
CA GLY A 46 7.03 2.01 13.30
C GLY A 46 6.55 2.64 11.99
N GLU A 47 6.56 3.97 11.89
CA GLU A 47 6.19 4.68 10.66
C GLU A 47 7.12 4.31 9.49
N ASP A 48 8.43 4.20 9.73
CA ASP A 48 9.40 3.78 8.71
C ASP A 48 9.14 2.35 8.20
N GLU A 49 8.84 1.41 9.09
CA GLU A 49 8.51 0.03 8.71
C GLU A 49 7.18 -0.05 7.94
N ILE A 50 6.15 0.68 8.39
CA ILE A 50 4.87 0.79 7.67
C ILE A 50 5.10 1.35 6.26
N GLN A 51 5.96 2.35 6.13
CA GLN A 51 6.26 2.97 4.84
C GLN A 51 7.00 1.99 3.91
N LYS A 52 8.00 1.25 4.40
CA LYS A 52 8.69 0.19 3.63
C LYS A 52 7.70 -0.88 3.12
N ILE A 53 6.79 -1.34 3.98
CA ILE A 53 5.78 -2.34 3.62
C ILE A 53 4.82 -1.77 2.56
N THR A 54 4.37 -0.53 2.75
CA THR A 54 3.51 0.19 1.79
C THR A 54 4.17 0.25 0.42
N ASP A 55 5.41 0.73 0.35
CA ASP A 55 6.13 0.91 -0.91
C ASP A 55 6.38 -0.41 -1.62
N ARG A 56 6.71 -1.46 -0.86
CA ARG A 56 6.86 -2.82 -1.41
C ARG A 56 5.58 -3.28 -2.11
N PHE A 57 4.42 -3.19 -1.45
CA PHE A 57 3.18 -3.70 -2.04
C PHE A 57 2.66 -2.83 -3.18
N VAL A 58 2.92 -1.51 -3.15
CA VAL A 58 2.64 -0.65 -4.31
C VAL A 58 3.48 -1.08 -5.52
N ALA A 59 4.78 -1.34 -5.32
CA ALA A 59 5.65 -1.83 -6.39
C ALA A 59 5.22 -3.21 -6.91
N GLU A 60 4.76 -4.11 -6.04
CA GLU A 60 4.21 -5.42 -6.44
C GLU A 60 2.93 -5.27 -7.28
N ILE A 61 2.04 -4.34 -6.95
CA ILE A 61 0.84 -4.03 -7.75
C ILE A 61 1.25 -3.54 -9.14
N ASP A 62 2.16 -2.57 -9.21
CA ASP A 62 2.57 -1.99 -10.49
C ASP A 62 3.23 -3.04 -11.39
N LYS A 63 4.11 -3.87 -10.83
CA LYS A 63 4.71 -5.01 -11.54
C LYS A 63 3.66 -5.98 -12.06
N THR A 64 2.68 -6.32 -11.23
CA THR A 64 1.60 -7.27 -11.60
C THR A 64 0.70 -6.69 -12.68
N LEU A 65 0.37 -5.39 -12.60
CA LEU A 65 -0.41 -4.70 -13.61
C LEU A 65 0.33 -4.70 -14.95
N THR A 66 1.61 -4.32 -14.98
CA THR A 66 2.41 -4.32 -16.21
C THR A 66 2.45 -5.70 -16.86
N ALA A 67 2.75 -6.75 -16.09
CA ALA A 67 2.75 -8.12 -16.60
C ALA A 67 1.37 -8.53 -17.15
N LYS A 68 0.28 -8.11 -16.49
CA LYS A 68 -1.07 -8.43 -16.95
C LYS A 68 -1.45 -7.65 -18.21
N GLU A 69 -1.00 -6.41 -18.35
CA GLU A 69 -1.23 -5.62 -19.57
C GLU A 69 -0.48 -6.22 -20.77
N GLU A 70 0.75 -6.67 -20.59
CA GLU A 70 1.53 -7.36 -21.63
C GLU A 70 0.84 -8.64 -22.09
N ASP A 71 0.43 -9.49 -21.15
CA ASP A 71 -0.34 -10.72 -21.42
C ASP A 71 -1.63 -10.41 -22.20
N LEU A 72 -2.40 -9.40 -21.78
CA LEU A 72 -3.64 -8.99 -22.46
C LEU A 72 -3.43 -8.33 -23.82
N MET A 73 -2.22 -7.91 -24.17
CA MET A 73 -1.88 -7.36 -25.49
C MET A 73 -1.40 -8.43 -26.47
N GLN A 74 -0.92 -9.58 -25.97
CA GLN A 74 -0.47 -10.71 -26.79
C GLN A 74 -1.61 -11.65 -27.22
N VAL A 75 -2.81 -11.48 -26.65
CA VAL A 75 -4.05 -12.23 -26.96
C VAL A 75 -4.96 -11.42 -27.87
#